data_AF-A0A956E4E6-F1
#
_entry.id   AF-A0A956E4E6-F1
#
_cell.length_a   1.000
_cell.length_b   1.000
_cell.length_c   1.000
_cell.angle_alpha   90.00
_cell.angle_beta   90.00
_cell.angle_gamma   90.00
#
_symmetry.space_group_name_H-M   'P 1'
#
loop_
_entity.id
_entity.type
_entity.pdbx_description
1 polymer ?
#
loop_
_entity_poly.entity_id
_entity_poly.type
_entity_poly.pdbx_seq_one_letter_code
_entity_poly.pdbx_strand_id
1 'polypeptide(L)'
;LRPLSPRDASVEELERVHGSGYLSQLDQARGGSGYLDADTYYSPDSVAAAVRACGGSVALVDELLDGGCDFGVALVRPPGHHARPDSAMGFCLLNNVAVAAAHARSRGLERVMILDWDVHHGNGTQEMFYDDPHVLYASLHQFPFYPGTGAASEAGSSDGTGYTLNIPLSSGAREPVYVDAARQLLAPVLSQYDPQLLLISAGFDAHARDPLAGMLLDAESYSRVLGVLLDAWNGRGRLGLLLEGGYDLGGLQQSLEATLRRLVETPAETGSSERPSSRHESELWSARSQAKRFWKV
;
A
#
# COMPACT_ATOMS: atom_id res chain seq x y z
N LEU A 1 13.81 17.29 6.43
CA LEU A 1 12.79 17.03 5.39
C LEU A 1 13.00 18.01 4.25
N ARG A 2 13.04 17.54 3.00
CA ARG A 2 13.11 18.38 1.80
C ARG A 2 11.70 18.40 1.17
N PRO A 3 11.03 19.56 1.06
CA PRO A 3 9.73 19.62 0.41
C PRO A 3 9.89 19.37 -1.09
N LEU A 4 8.96 18.61 -1.66
CA LEU A 4 8.87 18.32 -3.09
C LEU A 4 7.56 18.89 -3.64
N SER A 5 7.64 19.66 -4.72
CA SER A 5 6.44 20.19 -5.37
C SER A 5 5.77 19.10 -6.19
N PRO A 6 4.47 18.81 -5.98
CA PRO A 6 3.76 17.86 -6.82
C PRO A 6 3.54 18.47 -8.21
N ARG A 7 3.44 17.59 -9.20
CA ARG A 7 3.01 17.89 -10.57
C ARG A 7 1.77 17.06 -10.91
N ASP A 8 1.18 17.37 -12.05
CA ASP A 8 0.12 16.54 -12.60
C ASP A 8 0.75 15.33 -13.31
N ALA A 9 0.12 14.16 -13.19
CA ALA A 9 0.51 12.99 -13.99
C ALA A 9 0.18 13.25 -15.46
N SER A 10 1.10 12.85 -16.34
CA SER A 10 0.85 12.80 -17.78
C SER A 10 -0.11 11.66 -18.12
N VAL A 11 -0.77 11.76 -19.28
CA VAL A 11 -1.64 10.68 -19.78
C VAL A 11 -0.86 9.38 -19.93
N GLU A 12 0.38 9.44 -20.46
CA GLU A 12 1.24 8.26 -20.61
C GLU A 12 1.53 7.57 -19.27
N GLU A 13 1.77 8.33 -18.20
CA GLU A 13 1.98 7.77 -16.86
C GLU A 13 0.72 7.06 -16.33
N LEU A 14 -0.46 7.62 -16.59
CA LEU A 14 -1.74 7.02 -16.17
C LEU A 14 -2.08 5.78 -17.00
N GLU A 15 -1.85 5.81 -18.31
CA GLU A 15 -2.12 4.71 -19.25
C GLU A 15 -1.26 3.46 -19.01
N ARG A 16 -0.22 3.56 -18.18
CA ARG A 16 0.57 2.38 -17.77
C ARG A 16 -0.22 1.39 -16.91
N VAL A 17 -1.27 1.85 -16.23
CA VAL A 17 -2.07 0.99 -15.33
C VAL A 17 -3.58 1.15 -15.50
N HIS A 18 -4.03 2.25 -16.11
CA HIS A 18 -5.45 2.50 -16.40
C HIS A 18 -5.74 2.35 -17.89
N GLY A 19 -6.90 1.78 -18.23
CA GLY A 19 -7.38 1.72 -19.59
C GLY A 19 -7.72 3.11 -20.14
N SER A 20 -7.35 3.37 -21.39
CA SER A 20 -7.61 4.66 -22.05
C SER A 20 -9.10 5.02 -22.13
N GLY A 21 -9.97 4.01 -22.22
CA GLY A 21 -11.43 4.18 -22.15
C GLY A 21 -11.89 4.73 -20.80
N TYR A 22 -11.35 4.20 -19.70
CA TYR A 22 -11.65 4.68 -18.36
C TYR A 22 -11.09 6.09 -18.12
N LEU A 23 -9.85 6.37 -18.54
CA LEU A 23 -9.27 7.71 -18.45
C LEU A 23 -10.10 8.75 -19.23
N SER A 24 -10.62 8.38 -20.40
CA SER A 24 -11.51 9.24 -21.19
C SER A 24 -12.83 9.52 -20.48
N GLN A 25 -13.42 8.52 -19.79
CA GLN A 25 -14.62 8.71 -18.98
C GLN A 25 -14.36 9.63 -17.79
N LEU A 26 -13.22 9.46 -17.12
CA LEU A 26 -12.84 10.29 -15.98
C LEU A 26 -12.58 11.75 -16.41
N ASP A 27 -11.99 11.96 -17.59
CA ASP A 27 -11.79 13.30 -18.14
C ASP A 27 -13.13 14.01 -18.43
N GLN A 28 -14.13 13.28 -18.95
CA GLN A 28 -15.49 13.81 -19.15
C GLN A 28 -16.19 14.20 -17.83
N ALA A 29 -15.79 13.61 -16.70
CA ALA A 29 -16.33 13.94 -15.39
C ALA A 29 -15.74 15.25 -14.80
N ARG A 30 -14.69 15.82 -15.39
CA ARG A 30 -14.08 17.07 -14.91
C ARG A 30 -15.09 18.21 -14.81
N GLY A 31 -15.03 18.97 -13.72
CA GLY A 31 -15.95 20.07 -13.46
C GLY A 31 -17.36 19.64 -13.04
N GLY A 32 -17.68 18.34 -13.10
CA GLY A 32 -18.94 17.77 -12.64
C GLY A 32 -18.95 17.39 -11.16
N SER A 33 -20.05 16.80 -10.73
CA SER A 33 -20.16 16.18 -9.41
C SER A 33 -21.12 15.00 -9.46
N GLY A 34 -20.95 14.06 -8.54
CA GLY A 34 -21.78 12.87 -8.46
C GLY A 34 -21.04 11.69 -7.86
N TYR A 35 -21.35 10.51 -8.37
CA TYR A 35 -20.80 9.24 -7.92
C TYR A 35 -20.30 8.46 -9.13
N LEU A 36 -19.09 7.90 -9.03
CA LEU A 36 -18.50 7.02 -10.03
C LEU A 36 -18.86 5.55 -9.79
N ASP A 37 -19.15 5.20 -8.53
CA ASP A 37 -19.76 3.94 -8.11
C ASP A 37 -20.65 4.14 -6.87
N ALA A 38 -20.94 3.11 -6.08
CA ALA A 38 -21.83 3.22 -4.91
C ALA A 38 -21.28 4.11 -3.77
N ASP A 39 -19.96 4.22 -3.61
CA ASP A 39 -19.31 4.91 -2.47
C ASP A 39 -18.29 5.98 -2.89
N THR A 40 -17.91 6.01 -4.17
CA THR A 40 -16.88 6.88 -4.74
C THR A 40 -17.51 8.12 -5.35
N TYR A 41 -17.70 9.13 -4.50
CA TYR A 41 -18.18 10.43 -4.92
C TYR A 41 -17.07 11.29 -5.53
N TYR A 42 -17.45 12.25 -6.37
CA TYR A 42 -16.54 13.24 -6.93
C TYR A 42 -17.20 14.63 -6.98
N SER A 43 -16.36 15.65 -6.96
CA SER A 43 -16.72 17.07 -7.08
C SER A 43 -15.93 17.71 -8.24
N PRO A 44 -16.17 18.99 -8.57
CA PRO A 44 -15.58 19.62 -9.76
C PRO A 44 -14.06 19.48 -9.89
N ASP A 45 -13.37 19.46 -8.74
CA ASP A 45 -11.91 19.39 -8.66
C ASP A 45 -11.36 17.98 -8.41
N SER A 46 -12.21 16.98 -8.16
CA SER A 46 -11.78 15.62 -7.76
C SER A 46 -10.88 14.95 -8.79
N VAL A 47 -11.20 15.08 -10.08
CA VAL A 47 -10.38 14.49 -11.15
C VAL A 47 -9.02 15.18 -11.24
N ALA A 48 -8.98 16.52 -11.11
CA ALA A 48 -7.72 17.27 -11.08
C ALA A 48 -6.88 16.89 -9.85
N ALA A 49 -7.52 16.74 -8.69
CA ALA A 49 -6.85 16.29 -7.47
C ALA A 49 -6.28 14.86 -7.62
N ALA A 50 -7.02 13.92 -8.22
CA ALA A 50 -6.55 12.56 -8.49
C ALA A 50 -5.34 12.53 -9.43
N VAL A 51 -5.37 13.30 -10.53
CA VAL A 51 -4.23 13.42 -11.45
C VAL A 51 -3.01 14.01 -10.75
N ARG A 52 -3.21 14.99 -9.86
CA ARG A 52 -2.14 15.60 -9.07
C ARG A 52 -1.62 14.69 -7.96
N ALA A 53 -2.46 13.85 -7.37
CA ALA A 53 -2.07 12.81 -6.43
C ALA A 53 -1.13 11.79 -7.10
N CYS A 54 -1.54 11.26 -8.26
CA CYS A 54 -0.69 10.38 -9.08
C CYS A 54 0.63 11.07 -9.46
N GLY A 55 0.59 12.31 -9.96
CA GLY A 55 1.80 13.03 -10.37
C GLY A 55 2.72 13.40 -9.20
N GLY A 56 2.18 13.62 -8.00
CA GLY A 56 2.95 13.73 -6.76
C GLY A 56 3.68 12.43 -6.40
N SER A 57 3.00 11.30 -6.54
CA SER A 57 3.61 9.97 -6.34
C SER A 57 4.70 9.66 -7.37
N VAL A 58 4.51 10.07 -8.64
CA VAL A 58 5.55 9.94 -9.65
C VAL A 58 6.75 10.83 -9.33
N ALA A 59 6.51 12.09 -8.95
CA ALA A 59 7.60 12.98 -8.54
C ALA A 59 8.39 12.45 -7.34
N LEU A 60 7.71 11.79 -6.39
CA LEU A 60 8.38 11.09 -5.28
C LEU A 60 9.33 10.00 -5.80
N VAL A 61 8.89 9.18 -6.75
CA VAL A 61 9.74 8.15 -7.36
C VAL A 61 10.94 8.77 -8.08
N ASP A 62 10.73 9.82 -8.88
CA ASP A 62 11.83 10.53 -9.55
C ASP A 62 12.86 11.04 -8.54
N GLU A 63 12.42 11.64 -7.43
CA GLU A 63 13.29 12.15 -6.37
C GLU A 63 14.02 11.03 -5.62
N LEU A 64 13.38 9.89 -5.37
CA LEU A 64 14.03 8.73 -4.77
C LEU A 64 15.13 8.19 -5.70
N LEU A 65 14.85 8.07 -7.01
CA LEU A 65 15.80 7.51 -7.98
C LEU A 65 16.98 8.45 -8.25
N ASP A 66 16.70 9.73 -8.48
CA ASP A 66 17.65 10.70 -9.03
C ASP A 66 18.12 11.76 -8.01
N GLY A 67 17.33 12.02 -6.96
CA GLY A 67 17.53 13.12 -6.02
C GLY A 67 18.37 12.79 -4.78
N GLY A 68 18.75 11.51 -4.61
CA GLY A 68 19.65 11.06 -3.53
C GLY A 68 18.98 10.93 -2.16
N CYS A 69 17.64 10.88 -2.10
CA CYS A 69 16.90 10.57 -0.88
C CYS A 69 16.67 9.06 -0.75
N ASP A 70 16.91 8.51 0.44
CA ASP A 70 16.69 7.09 0.72
C ASP A 70 15.21 6.77 0.95
N PHE A 71 14.45 7.76 1.44
CA PHE A 71 13.02 7.63 1.68
C PHE A 71 12.25 8.94 1.45
N GLY A 72 10.95 8.82 1.21
CA GLY A 72 10.05 9.97 1.08
C GLY A 72 8.59 9.62 1.28
N VAL A 73 7.77 10.66 1.46
CA VAL A 73 6.34 10.54 1.76
C VAL A 73 5.54 11.39 0.76
N ALA A 74 4.45 10.83 0.25
CA ALA A 74 3.44 11.53 -0.53
C ALA A 74 2.14 11.61 0.29
N LEU A 75 1.85 12.79 0.85
CA LEU A 75 0.59 13.07 1.54
C LEU A 75 -0.45 13.51 0.52
N VAL A 76 -1.12 12.55 -0.09
CA VAL A 76 -2.01 12.76 -1.22
C VAL A 76 -3.46 12.45 -0.86
N ARG A 77 -4.39 13.04 -1.62
CA ARG A 77 -5.81 12.68 -1.65
C ARG A 77 -6.41 13.06 -3.01
N PRO A 78 -7.37 12.30 -3.58
CA PRO A 78 -7.97 11.07 -3.06
C PRO A 78 -7.00 9.87 -2.94
N PRO A 79 -7.35 8.82 -2.17
CA PRO A 79 -6.59 7.55 -2.15
C PRO A 79 -6.63 6.86 -3.53
N GLY A 80 -5.90 5.77 -3.67
CA GLY A 80 -5.71 5.09 -4.95
C GLY A 80 -5.85 3.57 -4.97
N HIS A 81 -5.55 2.85 -3.89
CA HIS A 81 -5.33 1.40 -3.96
C HIS A 81 -6.55 0.54 -4.39
N HIS A 82 -7.78 1.08 -4.31
CA HIS A 82 -9.00 0.44 -4.80
C HIS A 82 -9.30 0.72 -6.28
N ALA A 83 -8.71 1.76 -6.88
CA ALA A 83 -8.96 2.10 -8.29
C ALA A 83 -8.41 0.98 -9.18
N ARG A 84 -9.31 0.40 -9.98
CA ARG A 84 -9.06 -0.72 -10.89
C ARG A 84 -8.61 -0.19 -12.26
N PRO A 85 -8.07 -1.05 -13.15
CA PRO A 85 -7.64 -0.60 -14.48
C PRO A 85 -8.72 0.17 -15.25
N ASP A 86 -9.98 -0.24 -15.11
CA ASP A 86 -11.10 0.31 -15.89
C ASP A 86 -12.22 0.94 -15.04
N SER A 87 -12.03 1.16 -13.74
CA SER A 87 -13.09 1.73 -12.88
C SER A 87 -12.59 2.35 -11.57
N ALA A 88 -13.25 3.42 -11.14
CA ALA A 88 -13.14 3.96 -9.77
C ALA A 88 -13.96 3.10 -8.79
N MET A 89 -13.48 2.96 -7.56
CA MET A 89 -14.24 2.40 -6.43
C MET A 89 -13.53 2.68 -5.09
N GLY A 90 -14.23 2.53 -3.96
CA GLY A 90 -13.62 2.64 -2.63
C GLY A 90 -12.95 3.98 -2.38
N PHE A 91 -13.61 5.07 -2.77
CA PHE A 91 -13.10 6.45 -2.74
C PHE A 91 -11.92 6.75 -3.68
N CYS A 92 -11.44 5.74 -4.43
CA CYS A 92 -10.25 5.84 -5.26
C CYS A 92 -10.63 6.11 -6.72
N LEU A 93 -10.12 7.23 -7.27
CA LEU A 93 -10.33 7.62 -8.67
C LEU A 93 -9.19 7.17 -9.58
N LEU A 94 -7.95 7.18 -9.09
CA LEU A 94 -6.78 6.74 -9.84
C LEU A 94 -5.82 6.08 -8.86
N ASN A 95 -5.20 4.99 -9.30
CA ASN A 95 -4.31 4.21 -8.44
C ASN A 95 -2.91 4.84 -8.30
N ASN A 96 -2.74 5.67 -7.27
CA ASN A 96 -1.51 6.42 -6.99
C ASN A 96 -0.26 5.53 -6.89
N VAL A 97 -0.35 4.44 -6.13
CA VAL A 97 0.78 3.53 -5.89
C VAL A 97 1.12 2.69 -7.11
N ALA A 98 0.11 2.26 -7.88
CA ALA A 98 0.34 1.52 -9.11
C ALA A 98 0.96 2.40 -10.19
N VAL A 99 0.50 3.65 -10.35
CA VAL A 99 1.13 4.62 -11.27
C VAL A 99 2.60 4.86 -10.88
N ALA A 100 2.90 4.99 -9.59
CA ALA A 100 4.27 5.15 -9.10
C ALA A 100 5.14 3.91 -9.39
N ALA A 101 4.62 2.70 -9.13
CA ALA A 101 5.33 1.45 -9.39
C ALA A 101 5.59 1.24 -10.89
N ALA A 102 4.57 1.45 -11.74
CA ALA A 102 4.69 1.32 -13.18
C ALA A 102 5.63 2.39 -13.78
N HIS A 103 5.66 3.60 -13.21
CA HIS A 103 6.66 4.60 -13.56
C HIS A 103 8.07 4.14 -13.20
N ALA A 104 8.29 3.64 -11.99
CA ALA A 104 9.58 3.08 -11.57
C ALA A 104 10.05 1.95 -12.51
N ARG A 105 9.13 1.06 -12.92
CA ARG A 105 9.38 0.02 -13.93
C ARG A 105 9.79 0.61 -15.28
N SER A 106 9.10 1.65 -15.75
CA SER A 106 9.46 2.36 -16.99
C SER A 106 10.84 3.04 -16.94
N ARG A 107 11.29 3.38 -15.72
CA ARG A 107 12.63 3.91 -15.44
C ARG A 107 13.71 2.82 -15.33
N GLY A 108 13.35 1.55 -15.54
CA GLY A 108 14.28 0.42 -15.60
C GLY A 108 14.48 -0.34 -14.30
N LEU A 109 13.70 -0.08 -13.24
CA LEU A 109 13.75 -0.93 -12.04
C LEU A 109 13.17 -2.30 -12.37
N GLU A 110 13.88 -3.37 -12.03
CA GLU A 110 13.51 -4.76 -12.29
C GLU A 110 12.62 -5.37 -11.21
N ARG A 111 12.68 -4.82 -9.99
CA ARG A 111 11.97 -5.32 -8.81
C ARG A 111 11.43 -4.17 -7.98
N VAL A 112 10.11 -4.03 -7.98
CA VAL A 112 9.38 -3.07 -7.14
C VAL A 112 8.49 -3.87 -6.20
N MET A 113 8.53 -3.57 -4.91
CA MET A 113 7.60 -4.16 -3.96
C MET A 113 6.58 -3.10 -3.53
N ILE A 114 5.30 -3.47 -3.51
CA ILE A 114 4.23 -2.69 -2.90
C ILE A 114 3.78 -3.44 -1.66
N LEU A 115 3.92 -2.82 -0.49
CA LEU A 115 3.33 -3.28 0.76
C LEU A 115 2.11 -2.43 1.09
N ASP A 116 0.96 -3.05 1.18
CA ASP A 116 -0.28 -2.42 1.58
C ASP A 116 -0.63 -2.80 3.02
N TRP A 117 -0.67 -1.82 3.91
CA TRP A 117 -1.11 -2.01 5.29
C TRP A 117 -2.39 -1.22 5.61
N ASP A 118 -3.03 -0.65 4.59
CA ASP A 118 -4.40 -0.14 4.72
C ASP A 118 -5.29 -1.30 5.18
N VAL A 119 -6.29 -0.99 6.01
CA VAL A 119 -7.15 -2.03 6.57
C VAL A 119 -7.99 -2.73 5.51
N HIS A 120 -8.19 -2.10 4.35
CA HIS A 120 -8.88 -2.68 3.21
C HIS A 120 -7.89 -3.33 2.25
N HIS A 121 -8.31 -4.43 1.64
CA HIS A 121 -7.51 -5.03 0.56
C HIS A 121 -7.48 -4.08 -0.66
N GLY A 122 -6.28 -3.66 -1.07
CA GLY A 122 -6.02 -2.87 -2.29
C GLY A 122 -6.26 -3.66 -3.58
N ASN A 123 -7.52 -4.01 -3.84
CA ASN A 123 -7.91 -4.88 -4.96
C ASN A 123 -7.52 -4.33 -6.33
N GLY A 124 -7.52 -3.00 -6.50
CA GLY A 124 -7.12 -2.36 -7.75
C GLY A 124 -5.62 -2.53 -8.00
N THR A 125 -4.81 -2.34 -6.96
CA THR A 125 -3.35 -2.56 -7.01
C THR A 125 -3.04 -4.03 -7.29
N GLN A 126 -3.71 -4.97 -6.62
CA GLN A 126 -3.55 -6.40 -6.90
C GLN A 126 -3.87 -6.72 -8.37
N GLU A 127 -4.99 -6.23 -8.89
CA GLU A 127 -5.45 -6.51 -10.25
C GLU A 127 -4.44 -6.01 -11.32
N MET A 128 -3.87 -4.82 -11.11
CA MET A 128 -2.92 -4.20 -12.06
C MET A 128 -1.60 -4.96 -12.22
N PHE A 129 -1.20 -5.77 -11.23
CA PHE A 129 0.08 -6.49 -11.23
C PHE A 129 -0.09 -8.01 -11.05
N TYR A 130 -1.32 -8.53 -11.22
CA TYR A 130 -1.64 -9.90 -10.86
C TYR A 130 -0.86 -10.95 -11.67
N ASP A 131 -0.39 -10.59 -12.87
CA ASP A 131 0.43 -11.42 -13.74
C ASP A 131 1.89 -10.93 -13.92
N ASP A 132 2.31 -9.88 -13.20
CA ASP A 132 3.65 -9.27 -13.33
C ASP A 132 4.61 -9.76 -12.21
N PRO A 133 5.65 -10.56 -12.52
CA PRO A 133 6.65 -10.97 -11.52
C PRO A 133 7.60 -9.84 -11.07
N HIS A 134 7.59 -8.70 -11.75
CA HIS A 134 8.47 -7.57 -11.45
C HIS A 134 7.86 -6.57 -10.47
N VAL A 135 6.61 -6.77 -10.08
CA VAL A 135 5.96 -6.04 -9.00
C VAL A 135 5.40 -7.03 -7.98
N LEU A 136 6.05 -7.11 -6.82
CA LEU A 136 5.56 -7.93 -5.71
C LEU A 136 4.56 -7.12 -4.88
N TYR A 137 3.29 -7.53 -4.86
CA TYR A 137 2.26 -6.93 -4.03
C TYR A 137 2.01 -7.78 -2.78
N ALA A 138 2.05 -7.16 -1.61
CA ALA A 138 1.72 -7.80 -0.34
C ALA A 138 0.73 -6.93 0.44
N SER A 139 -0.30 -7.53 1.04
CA SER A 139 -1.33 -6.80 1.76
C SER A 139 -1.70 -7.45 3.09
N LEU A 140 -1.73 -6.67 4.18
CA LEU A 140 -2.38 -7.06 5.45
C LEU A 140 -3.68 -6.28 5.57
N HIS A 141 -4.81 -6.99 5.63
CA HIS A 141 -6.12 -6.34 5.60
C HIS A 141 -7.14 -7.12 6.42
N GLN A 142 -8.23 -6.44 6.77
CA GLN A 142 -9.37 -7.06 7.42
C GLN A 142 -10.11 -7.99 6.45
N PHE A 143 -10.37 -9.22 6.88
CA PHE A 143 -11.10 -10.20 6.07
C PHE A 143 -11.88 -11.21 6.95
N PRO A 144 -13.12 -11.57 6.57
CA PRO A 144 -13.92 -11.01 5.48
C PRO A 144 -14.36 -9.57 5.79
N PHE A 145 -14.16 -8.65 4.85
CA PHE A 145 -14.52 -7.24 4.96
C PHE A 145 -14.60 -6.60 3.56
N TYR A 146 -14.96 -5.32 3.45
CA TYR A 146 -14.86 -4.59 2.19
C TYR A 146 -13.40 -4.65 1.67
N PRO A 147 -13.16 -4.89 0.36
CA PRO A 147 -14.11 -5.01 -0.75
C PRO A 147 -14.56 -6.46 -1.05
N GLY A 148 -14.18 -7.44 -0.23
CA GLY A 148 -14.55 -8.85 -0.37
C GLY A 148 -13.55 -9.71 -1.14
N THR A 149 -12.41 -9.15 -1.54
CA THR A 149 -11.27 -9.85 -2.18
C THR A 149 -10.09 -9.95 -1.21
N GLY A 150 -8.96 -10.54 -1.63
CA GLY A 150 -7.75 -10.64 -0.81
C GLY A 150 -7.67 -11.95 -0.03
N ALA A 151 -8.29 -13.03 -0.51
CA ALA A 151 -8.14 -14.33 0.14
C ALA A 151 -6.67 -14.78 0.10
N ALA A 152 -6.21 -15.46 1.15
CA ALA A 152 -4.83 -15.98 1.23
C ALA A 152 -4.46 -16.92 0.05
N SER A 153 -5.43 -17.51 -0.63
CA SER A 153 -5.21 -18.38 -1.80
C SER A 153 -4.95 -17.62 -3.10
N GLU A 154 -5.34 -16.33 -3.19
CA GLU A 154 -5.05 -15.46 -4.33
C GLU A 154 -3.56 -15.11 -4.31
N ALA A 155 -2.82 -15.63 -5.29
CA ALA A 155 -1.36 -15.57 -5.29
C ALA A 155 -0.80 -15.21 -6.67
N GLY A 156 -1.53 -14.42 -7.46
CA GLY A 156 -1.15 -14.06 -8.82
C GLY A 156 -1.57 -15.10 -9.85
N SER A 157 -1.21 -14.84 -11.09
CA SER A 157 -1.48 -15.71 -12.24
C SER A 157 -0.31 -15.68 -13.22
N SER A 158 -0.26 -16.64 -14.14
CA SER A 158 0.79 -16.70 -15.18
C SER A 158 2.19 -16.55 -14.56
N ASP A 159 3.03 -15.67 -15.11
CA ASP A 159 4.38 -15.42 -14.61
C ASP A 159 4.40 -14.69 -13.25
N GLY A 160 3.35 -13.95 -12.92
CA GLY A 160 3.15 -13.30 -11.60
C GLY A 160 2.73 -14.24 -10.47
N THR A 161 2.59 -15.55 -10.72
CA THR A 161 2.28 -16.52 -9.66
C THR A 161 3.37 -16.51 -8.57
N GLY A 162 2.95 -16.26 -7.32
CA GLY A 162 3.81 -16.10 -6.14
C GLY A 162 4.14 -14.65 -5.79
N TYR A 163 3.80 -13.67 -6.64
CA TYR A 163 4.11 -12.25 -6.45
C TYR A 163 2.93 -11.43 -5.90
N THR A 164 1.83 -12.10 -5.53
CA THR A 164 0.76 -11.54 -4.70
C THR A 164 0.73 -12.29 -3.37
N LEU A 165 0.81 -11.56 -2.26
CA LEU A 165 0.82 -12.09 -0.90
C LEU A 165 -0.26 -11.45 -0.05
N ASN A 166 -1.39 -12.14 0.09
CA ASN A 166 -2.48 -11.70 0.94
C ASN A 166 -2.37 -12.28 2.35
N ILE A 167 -2.49 -11.41 3.35
CA ILE A 167 -2.48 -11.72 4.78
C ILE A 167 -3.84 -11.28 5.36
N PRO A 168 -4.91 -12.04 5.08
CA PRO A 168 -6.25 -11.75 5.59
C PRO A 168 -6.30 -11.97 7.10
N LEU A 169 -6.68 -10.94 7.84
CA LEU A 169 -6.82 -10.98 9.29
C LEU A 169 -8.25 -10.65 9.68
N SER A 170 -8.81 -11.36 10.64
CA SER A 170 -10.13 -11.03 11.15
C SER A 170 -10.13 -9.80 12.06
N SER A 171 -11.27 -9.12 12.16
CA SER A 171 -11.49 -8.02 13.10
C SER A 171 -11.05 -8.40 14.53
N GLY A 172 -10.52 -7.40 15.24
CA GLY A 172 -9.93 -7.52 16.57
C GLY A 172 -8.44 -7.82 16.55
N ALA A 173 -7.81 -7.88 15.36
CA ALA A 173 -6.37 -8.03 15.26
C ALA A 173 -5.66 -6.83 15.91
N ARG A 174 -4.58 -7.14 16.64
CA ARG A 174 -3.75 -6.20 17.39
C ARG A 174 -2.31 -6.27 16.88
N GLU A 175 -1.48 -5.34 17.35
CA GLU A 175 -0.05 -5.27 17.00
C GLU A 175 0.68 -6.63 16.91
N PRO A 176 0.55 -7.58 17.86
CA PRO A 176 1.36 -8.79 17.83
C PRO A 176 1.24 -9.59 16.53
N VAL A 177 0.04 -9.71 15.94
CA VAL A 177 -0.10 -10.46 14.68
C VAL A 177 0.49 -9.69 13.49
N TYR A 178 0.45 -8.35 13.50
CA TYR A 178 1.05 -7.53 12.45
C TYR A 178 2.59 -7.61 12.52
N VAL A 179 3.15 -7.55 13.72
CA VAL A 179 4.60 -7.71 13.94
C VAL A 179 5.04 -9.14 13.59
N ASP A 180 4.25 -10.16 13.92
CA ASP A 180 4.54 -11.54 13.51
C ASP A 180 4.40 -11.75 12.00
N ALA A 181 3.42 -11.12 11.35
CA ALA A 181 3.30 -11.12 9.89
C ALA A 181 4.51 -10.45 9.23
N ALA A 182 4.96 -9.32 9.78
CA ALA A 182 6.17 -8.64 9.35
C ALA A 182 7.39 -9.56 9.51
N ARG A 183 7.58 -10.17 10.68
CA ARG A 183 8.78 -10.95 11.01
C ARG A 183 8.84 -12.31 10.33
N GLN A 184 7.71 -13.02 10.27
CA GLN A 184 7.66 -14.43 9.88
C GLN A 184 7.28 -14.64 8.41
N LEU A 185 6.83 -13.59 7.71
CA LEU A 185 6.40 -13.68 6.33
C LEU A 185 6.99 -12.54 5.48
N LEU A 186 6.65 -11.29 5.78
CA LEU A 186 7.03 -10.16 4.91
C LEU A 186 8.54 -9.91 4.88
N ALA A 187 9.23 -9.93 6.03
CA ALA A 187 10.68 -9.75 6.11
C ALA A 187 11.44 -10.84 5.33
N PRO A 188 11.18 -12.15 5.53
CA PRO A 188 11.79 -13.19 4.70
C PRO A 188 11.55 -13.02 3.20
N VAL A 189 10.34 -12.62 2.78
CA VAL A 189 10.03 -12.35 1.36
C VAL A 189 10.80 -11.12 0.88
N LEU A 190 10.78 -10.02 1.63
CA LEU A 190 11.46 -8.77 1.32
C LEU A 190 12.95 -9.00 1.11
N SER A 191 13.61 -9.77 1.99
CA SER A 191 15.03 -10.12 1.85
C SER A 191 15.31 -11.03 0.66
N GLN A 192 14.38 -11.91 0.26
CA GLN A 192 14.53 -12.80 -0.89
C GLN A 192 14.28 -12.08 -2.22
N TYR A 193 13.25 -11.25 -2.27
CA TYR A 193 12.90 -10.48 -3.45
C TYR A 193 13.88 -9.32 -3.68
N ASP A 194 14.43 -8.75 -2.61
CA ASP A 194 15.44 -7.68 -2.64
C ASP A 194 15.03 -6.54 -3.60
N PRO A 195 13.89 -5.86 -3.32
CA PRO A 195 13.36 -4.85 -4.22
C PRO A 195 14.28 -3.64 -4.28
N GLN A 196 14.37 -3.02 -5.46
CA GLN A 196 15.11 -1.77 -5.67
C GLN A 196 14.32 -0.55 -5.16
N LEU A 197 12.99 -0.69 -5.08
CA LEU A 197 12.07 0.29 -4.55
C LEU A 197 10.98 -0.44 -3.76
N LEU A 198 10.79 -0.05 -2.51
CA LEU A 198 9.65 -0.45 -1.68
C LEU A 198 8.68 0.74 -1.63
N LEU A 199 7.46 0.54 -2.08
CA LEU A 199 6.35 1.47 -1.93
C LEU A 199 5.41 0.93 -0.85
N ILE A 200 4.99 1.79 0.08
CA ILE A 200 3.99 1.45 1.09
C ILE A 200 2.71 2.22 0.78
N SER A 201 1.63 1.49 0.49
CA SER A 201 0.27 2.03 0.51
C SER A 201 -0.10 2.26 1.97
N ALA A 202 0.09 3.49 2.42
CA ALA A 202 0.11 3.86 3.82
C ALA A 202 -1.27 4.31 4.31
N GLY A 203 -2.20 3.36 4.41
CA GLY A 203 -3.47 3.56 5.11
C GLY A 203 -3.30 3.46 6.62
N PHE A 204 -4.03 4.29 7.38
CA PHE A 204 -3.96 4.32 8.84
C PHE A 204 -5.30 4.01 9.51
N ASP A 205 -6.23 3.41 8.77
CA ASP A 205 -7.56 3.00 9.20
C ASP A 205 -7.61 1.65 9.91
N ALA A 206 -6.49 0.94 10.03
CA ALA A 206 -6.36 -0.19 10.96
C ALA A 206 -6.17 0.27 12.43
N HIS A 207 -6.09 1.57 12.68
CA HIS A 207 -5.97 2.15 14.01
C HIS A 207 -7.26 1.92 14.84
N ALA A 208 -7.13 1.63 16.13
CA ALA A 208 -8.22 1.28 17.05
C ALA A 208 -9.28 2.37 17.25
N ARG A 209 -9.02 3.58 16.75
CA ARG A 209 -9.92 4.74 16.79
C ARG A 209 -10.66 4.96 15.47
N ASP A 210 -10.25 4.30 14.41
CA ASP A 210 -10.83 4.49 13.09
C ASP A 210 -12.30 4.05 13.09
N PRO A 211 -13.22 4.84 12.50
CA PRO A 211 -14.64 4.51 12.52
C PRO A 211 -15.06 3.45 11.49
N LEU A 212 -14.22 3.10 10.51
CA LEU A 212 -14.61 2.26 9.40
C LEU A 212 -14.25 0.79 9.58
N ALA A 213 -13.22 0.47 10.36
CA ALA A 213 -12.74 -0.90 10.52
C ALA A 213 -12.75 -1.38 11.97
N GLY A 214 -12.43 -2.66 12.15
CA GLY A 214 -12.47 -3.34 13.44
C GLY A 214 -11.11 -3.82 13.91
N MET A 215 -10.01 -3.24 13.42
CA MET A 215 -8.66 -3.52 13.88
C MET A 215 -8.30 -2.66 15.10
N LEU A 216 -7.31 -3.09 15.87
CA LEU A 216 -6.98 -2.52 17.17
C LEU A 216 -5.50 -2.11 17.25
N LEU A 217 -4.96 -1.55 16.18
CA LEU A 217 -3.61 -0.98 16.18
C LEU A 217 -3.57 0.35 16.92
N ASP A 218 -2.44 0.64 17.54
CA ASP A 218 -2.10 2.01 17.97
C ASP A 218 -1.07 2.62 17.01
N ALA A 219 -0.68 3.87 17.26
CA ALA A 219 0.29 4.57 16.43
C ALA A 219 1.67 3.88 16.37
N GLU A 220 2.14 3.32 17.49
CA GLU A 220 3.46 2.67 17.56
C GLU A 220 3.48 1.31 16.86
N SER A 221 2.31 0.69 16.65
CA SER A 221 2.17 -0.55 15.90
C SER A 221 2.75 -0.42 14.48
N TYR A 222 2.46 0.68 13.78
CA TYR A 222 2.99 0.94 12.42
C TYR A 222 4.51 1.14 12.42
N SER A 223 5.03 1.86 13.42
CA SER A 223 6.48 2.04 13.64
C SER A 223 7.19 0.70 13.86
N ARG A 224 6.61 -0.20 14.65
CA ARG A 224 7.17 -1.54 14.92
C ARG A 224 7.15 -2.45 13.70
N VAL A 225 6.05 -2.46 12.95
CA VAL A 225 5.96 -3.21 11.67
C VAL A 225 7.01 -2.71 10.69
N LEU A 226 7.08 -1.40 10.47
CA LEU A 226 8.09 -0.79 9.61
C LEU A 226 9.50 -1.13 10.09
N GLY A 227 9.73 -1.10 11.41
CA GLY A 227 11.03 -1.42 11.98
C GLY A 227 11.53 -2.81 11.65
N VAL A 228 10.68 -3.83 11.80
CA VAL A 228 11.01 -5.22 11.43
C VAL A 228 11.38 -5.33 9.96
N LEU A 229 10.67 -4.62 9.08
CA LEU A 229 10.93 -4.64 7.65
C LEU A 229 12.25 -3.95 7.30
N LEU A 230 12.52 -2.77 7.87
CA LEU A 230 13.77 -2.04 7.68
C LEU A 230 14.98 -2.83 8.18
N ASP A 231 14.86 -3.51 9.31
CA ASP A 231 15.95 -4.32 9.88
C ASP A 231 16.26 -5.56 9.00
N ALA A 232 15.25 -6.11 8.32
CA ALA A 232 15.39 -7.24 7.39
C ALA A 232 15.84 -6.83 5.99
N TRP A 233 15.57 -5.58 5.59
CA TRP A 233 15.91 -5.07 4.28
C TRP A 233 17.38 -4.63 4.29
N ASN A 234 18.19 -5.21 3.40
CA ASN A 234 19.65 -5.02 3.38
C ASN A 234 20.13 -3.60 2.99
N GLY A 235 19.26 -2.59 3.06
CA GLY A 235 19.58 -1.16 2.97
C GLY A 235 20.02 -0.67 1.58
N ARG A 236 19.73 -1.41 0.50
CA ARG A 236 20.14 -1.05 -0.87
C ARG A 236 19.05 -0.43 -1.75
N GLY A 237 17.80 -0.44 -1.28
CA GLY A 237 16.66 0.12 -2.00
C GLY A 237 16.19 1.45 -1.42
N ARG A 238 15.16 2.00 -2.04
CA ARG A 238 14.53 3.28 -1.66
C ARG A 238 13.11 3.07 -1.18
N LEU A 239 12.64 3.86 -0.22
CA LEU A 239 11.31 3.71 0.39
C LEU A 239 10.39 4.90 0.09
N GLY A 240 9.24 4.64 -0.54
CA GLY A 240 8.17 5.63 -0.69
C GLY A 240 6.95 5.24 0.14
N LEU A 241 6.39 6.17 0.92
CA LEU A 241 5.09 5.97 1.56
C LEU A 241 4.06 6.88 0.88
N LEU A 242 2.93 6.33 0.49
CA LEU A 242 1.85 7.04 -0.18
C LEU A 242 0.60 6.93 0.68
N LEU A 243 0.05 8.06 1.12
CA LEU A 243 -1.13 8.06 1.98
C LEU A 243 -2.35 7.46 1.26
N GLU A 244 -3.04 6.53 1.93
CA GLU A 244 -4.31 5.91 1.50
C GLU A 244 -5.45 6.29 2.48
N GLY A 245 -6.03 5.32 3.20
CA GLY A 245 -7.11 5.51 4.19
C GLY A 245 -6.63 6.05 5.55
N GLY A 246 -7.60 6.24 6.46
CA GLY A 246 -7.39 6.78 7.81
C GLY A 246 -8.35 7.93 8.11
N TYR A 247 -9.40 7.64 8.88
CA TYR A 247 -10.60 8.50 8.97
C TYR A 247 -10.83 9.06 10.38
N ASP A 248 -10.16 8.53 11.41
CA ASP A 248 -9.96 9.26 12.67
C ASP A 248 -8.72 10.16 12.57
N LEU A 249 -8.93 11.48 12.53
CA LEU A 249 -7.85 12.46 12.32
C LEU A 249 -6.73 12.37 13.38
N GLY A 250 -7.08 12.02 14.62
CA GLY A 250 -6.10 11.86 15.70
C GLY A 250 -5.23 10.62 15.50
N GLY A 251 -5.85 9.49 15.22
CA GLY A 251 -5.18 8.22 14.92
C GLY A 251 -4.31 8.32 13.67
N LEU A 252 -4.83 8.95 12.61
CA LEU A 252 -4.09 9.23 11.38
C LEU A 252 -2.81 10.05 11.68
N GLN A 253 -2.95 11.18 12.36
CA GLN A 253 -1.81 12.05 12.67
C GLN A 253 -0.76 11.31 13.52
N GLN A 254 -1.19 10.63 14.59
CA GLN A 254 -0.28 9.94 15.51
C GLN A 254 0.44 8.78 14.82
N SER A 255 -0.27 8.00 14.00
CA SER A 255 0.30 6.86 13.28
C SER A 255 1.31 7.31 12.23
N LEU A 256 0.96 8.34 11.43
CA LEU A 256 1.88 8.91 10.45
C LEU A 256 3.13 9.49 11.15
N GLU A 257 2.97 10.20 12.26
CA GLU A 257 4.11 10.73 13.02
C GLU A 257 5.02 9.62 13.54
N ALA A 258 4.47 8.56 14.12
CA ALA A 258 5.24 7.41 14.62
C ALA A 258 5.99 6.69 13.48
N THR A 259 5.32 6.47 12.34
CA THR A 259 5.94 5.90 11.14
C THR A 259 7.09 6.75 10.62
N LEU A 260 6.89 8.08 10.51
CA LEU A 260 7.95 8.99 10.06
C LEU A 260 9.11 9.06 11.05
N ARG A 261 8.82 9.05 12.36
CA ARG A 261 9.84 9.03 13.41
C ARG A 261 10.75 7.81 13.27
N ARG A 262 10.20 6.63 12.99
CA ARG A 262 10.98 5.40 12.74
C ARG A 262 11.94 5.50 11.55
N LEU A 263 11.65 6.35 10.55
CA LEU A 263 12.55 6.55 9.41
C LEU A 263 13.73 7.46 9.73
N VAL A 264 13.55 8.42 10.63
CA VAL A 264 14.57 9.43 10.96
C VAL A 264 15.38 9.09 12.21
N GLU A 265 14.81 8.29 13.12
CA GLU A 265 15.42 7.87 14.37
C GLU A 265 15.65 6.36 14.36
N THR A 266 16.65 5.92 15.11
CA THR A 266 16.79 4.50 15.50
C THR A 266 16.21 4.35 16.90
N PRO A 267 14.88 4.15 17.07
CA PRO A 267 14.29 4.05 18.39
C PRO A 267 14.80 2.83 19.15
N ALA A 268 14.85 2.95 20.47
CA ALA A 268 15.13 1.84 21.38
C ALA A 268 14.06 0.75 21.21
N GLU A 269 14.48 -0.51 21.12
CA GLU A 269 13.55 -1.64 21.06
C GLU A 269 12.63 -1.64 22.29
N THR A 270 11.35 -1.36 22.08
CA THR A 270 10.30 -1.69 23.05
C THR A 270 9.43 -2.75 22.41
N GLY A 271 9.81 -4.01 22.60
CA GLY A 271 8.97 -5.13 22.18
C GLY A 271 7.73 -5.23 23.07
N SER A 272 6.55 -5.39 22.48
CA SER A 272 5.42 -5.96 23.21
C SER A 272 5.71 -7.42 23.54
N SER A 273 5.44 -7.84 24.78
CA SER A 273 5.48 -9.26 25.17
C SER A 273 4.16 -10.00 24.89
N GLU A 274 3.14 -9.27 24.41
CA GLU A 274 1.86 -9.85 24.07
C GLU A 274 1.99 -10.76 22.84
N ARG A 275 1.27 -11.89 22.88
CA ARG A 275 1.18 -12.82 21.75
C ARG A 275 -0.11 -12.59 20.97
N PRO A 276 -0.15 -12.92 19.67
CA PRO A 276 -1.40 -12.92 18.93
C PRO A 276 -2.42 -13.88 19.56
N SER A 277 -3.72 -13.66 19.28
CA SER A 277 -4.74 -14.64 19.63
C SER A 277 -4.55 -15.92 18.82
N SER A 278 -4.96 -17.08 19.34
CA SER A 278 -4.86 -18.36 18.61
C SER A 278 -5.57 -18.34 17.24
N ARG A 279 -6.64 -17.54 17.11
CA ARG A 279 -7.32 -17.30 15.84
C ARG A 279 -6.41 -16.57 14.85
N HIS A 280 -5.82 -15.45 15.27
CA HIS A 280 -4.94 -14.64 14.43
C HIS A 280 -3.62 -15.36 14.09
N GLU A 281 -3.10 -16.20 15.01
CA GLU A 281 -1.98 -17.10 14.72
C GLU A 281 -2.34 -18.10 13.61
N SER A 282 -3.54 -18.68 13.65
CA SER A 282 -4.01 -19.61 12.61
C SER A 282 -4.22 -18.91 11.26
N GLU A 283 -4.75 -17.68 11.26
CA GLU A 283 -4.95 -16.88 10.04
C GLU A 283 -3.60 -16.54 9.38
N LEU A 284 -2.62 -16.09 10.18
CA LEU A 284 -1.25 -15.86 9.72
C LEU A 284 -0.58 -17.15 9.23
N TRP A 285 -0.78 -18.28 9.93
CA TRP A 285 -0.25 -19.57 9.48
C TRP A 285 -0.80 -19.98 8.11
N SER A 286 -2.07 -19.69 7.83
CA SER A 286 -2.69 -19.93 6.51
C SER A 286 -1.99 -19.14 5.41
N ALA A 287 -1.84 -17.81 5.61
CA ALA A 287 -1.13 -16.94 4.67
C ALA A 287 0.32 -17.40 4.45
N ARG A 288 1.04 -17.72 5.52
CA ARG A 288 2.41 -18.23 5.46
C ARG A 288 2.48 -19.58 4.73
N SER A 289 1.50 -20.46 4.92
CA SER A 289 1.46 -21.76 4.25
C SER A 289 1.26 -21.63 2.74
N GLN A 290 0.47 -20.66 2.29
CA GLN A 290 0.41 -20.32 0.87
C GLN A 290 1.75 -19.79 0.38
N ALA A 291 2.34 -18.81 1.08
CA ALA A 291 3.59 -18.18 0.68
C ALA A 291 4.76 -19.18 0.58
N LYS A 292 4.79 -20.21 1.44
CA LYS A 292 5.80 -21.30 1.42
C LYS A 292 5.89 -22.07 0.11
N ARG A 293 4.87 -21.99 -0.75
CA ARG A 293 4.88 -22.61 -2.08
C ARG A 293 5.86 -21.90 -3.03
N PHE A 294 6.19 -20.65 -2.75
CA PHE A 294 6.97 -19.76 -3.63
C PHE A 294 8.19 -19.16 -2.93
N TRP A 295 8.12 -18.95 -1.62
CA TRP A 295 9.14 -18.25 -0.81
C TRP A 295 9.61 -19.10 0.36
N LYS A 296 10.88 -18.93 0.78
CA LYS A 296 11.41 -19.58 1.98
C LYS A 296 11.01 -18.76 3.21
N VAL A 297 9.87 -19.10 3.81
CA VAL A 297 9.31 -18.41 4.99
C VAL A 297 9.00 -19.36 6.13
#